data_AF-A0A382REU4-F1
#
_entry.id   AF-A0A382REU4-F1
#
_cell.length_a   1.000
_cell.length_b   1.000
_cell.length_c   1.000
_cell.angle_alpha   90.00
_cell.angle_beta   90.00
_cell.angle_gamma   90.00
#
_symmetry.space_group_name_H-M   'P 1'
#
loop_
_entity.id
_entity.type
_entity.pdbx_description
1 polymer ?
#
loop_
_entity_poly.entity_id
_entity_poly.type
_entity_poly.pdbx_seq_one_letter_code
_entity_poly.pdbx_strand_id
1 'polypeptide(L)'
;MITKIYNIKSFITYDTSIKDVVIKKLDSILLKGNQIYKINYNNNNNDQIDNQIDAKNNIITPGFIDSHTHMIFSSHRANDFSKRISGKTYLDIAKSGGGIKSSINSLRNSSKDELFNKC
;
A
#
# COMPACT_ATOMS: atom_id res chain seq x y z
N MET A 1 24.19 -9.38 9.77
CA MET A 1 24.06 -8.71 8.48
C MET A 1 23.36 -7.38 8.65
N ILE A 2 24.11 -6.28 8.57
CA ILE A 2 23.66 -4.89 8.62
C ILE A 2 23.76 -4.30 7.21
N THR A 3 22.64 -3.76 6.71
CA THR A 3 22.57 -3.05 5.43
C THR A 3 22.43 -1.56 5.66
N LYS A 4 23.32 -0.74 5.11
CA LYS A 4 23.25 0.73 5.16
C LYS A 4 22.59 1.28 3.90
N ILE A 5 21.50 2.02 4.05
CA ILE A 5 20.92 2.87 3.00
C ILE A 5 21.47 4.29 3.19
N TYR A 6 22.07 4.88 2.16
CA TYR A 6 22.74 6.20 2.23
C TYR A 6 22.44 7.05 0.99
N ASN A 7 22.97 8.29 0.97
CA ASN A 7 22.76 9.25 -0.13
C ASN A 7 21.26 9.55 -0.36
N ILE A 8 20.56 9.85 0.73
CA ILE A 8 19.11 10.08 0.79
C ILE A 8 18.85 11.58 0.68
N LYS A 9 17.97 12.01 -0.23
CA LYS A 9 17.62 13.43 -0.40
C LYS A 9 16.83 13.96 0.79
N SER A 10 15.80 13.22 1.17
CA SER A 10 14.97 13.51 2.33
C SER A 10 14.27 12.24 2.80
N PHE A 11 14.02 12.19 4.11
CA PHE A 11 13.31 11.13 4.79
C PHE A 11 12.00 11.68 5.31
N ILE A 12 10.90 11.14 4.81
CA ILE A 12 9.55 11.48 5.24
C ILE A 12 9.15 10.46 6.29
N THR A 13 8.69 10.89 7.46
CA THR A 13 8.23 10.00 8.53
C THR A 13 7.12 10.66 9.32
N TYR A 14 6.34 9.86 10.06
CA TYR A 14 5.45 10.38 11.08
C TYR A 14 6.22 10.59 12.38
N ASP A 15 6.05 11.74 13.02
CA ASP A 15 6.65 12.07 14.31
C ASP A 15 5.55 12.08 15.38
N THR A 16 5.61 11.11 16.29
CA THR A 16 4.58 10.90 17.31
C THR A 16 4.53 12.02 18.36
N SER A 17 5.62 12.78 18.52
CA SER A 17 5.68 13.87 19.49
C SER A 17 4.85 15.08 19.05
N ILE A 18 4.89 15.39 17.76
CA ILE A 18 4.13 16.49 17.16
C ILE A 18 2.84 16.04 16.46
N LYS A 19 2.64 14.72 16.34
CA LYS A 19 1.48 14.08 15.69
C LYS A 19 1.27 14.51 14.25
N ASP A 20 2.36 14.62 13.49
CA ASP A 20 2.32 15.04 12.10
C ASP A 20 3.40 14.34 11.26
N VAL A 21 3.24 14.40 9.94
CA VAL A 21 4.24 13.98 8.97
C VAL A 21 5.32 15.05 8.85
N VAL A 22 6.57 14.63 8.99
CA VAL A 22 7.74 15.50 8.94
C VAL A 22 8.71 15.06 7.86
N ILE A 23 9.44 16.04 7.34
CA ILE A 23 10.54 15.83 6.40
C ILE A 23 11.85 16.10 7.15
N LYS A 24 12.70 15.09 7.28
CA LYS A 24 14.02 15.19 7.92
C LYS A 24 15.13 14.90 6.92
N LYS A 25 16.31 15.46 7.17
CA LYS A 25 17.56 15.03 6.53
C LYS A 25 18.26 14.00 7.42
N LEU A 26 18.85 12.99 6.79
CA LEU A 26 19.56 11.90 7.45
C LEU A 26 20.88 11.64 6.71
N ASP A 27 21.85 11.07 7.41
CA ASP A 27 23.01 10.45 6.79
C ASP A 27 22.62 9.09 6.19
N SER A 28 22.00 8.24 7.02
CA SER A 28 21.74 6.85 6.66
C SER A 28 20.69 6.16 7.51
N ILE A 29 20.11 5.09 6.95
CA ILE A 29 19.24 4.14 7.64
C ILE A 29 19.96 2.79 7.66
N LEU A 30 20.04 2.16 8.84
CA LEU A 30 20.61 0.82 8.99
C LEU A 30 19.49 -0.20 9.16
N LEU A 31 19.55 -1.28 8.39
CA LEU A 31 18.65 -2.42 8.48
C LEU A 31 19.38 -3.63 9.06
N LYS A 32 18.70 -4.39 9.92
CA LYS A 32 19.17 -5.71 10.37
C LYS A 32 18.09 -6.73 10.07
N GLY A 33 18.33 -7.59 9.07
CA GLY A 33 17.27 -8.43 8.52
C GLY A 33 16.15 -7.58 7.92
N ASN A 34 14.90 -7.83 8.35
CA ASN A 34 13.70 -7.15 7.84
C ASN A 34 13.26 -5.95 8.69
N GLN A 35 14.13 -5.46 9.58
CA GLN A 35 13.80 -4.40 10.52
C GLN A 35 14.73 -3.21 10.36
N ILE A 36 14.18 -2.01 10.57
CA ILE A 36 14.98 -0.80 10.77
C ILE A 36 15.68 -0.96 12.12
N TYR A 37 17.01 -1.05 12.07
CA TYR A 37 17.86 -1.18 13.24
C TYR A 37 18.21 0.18 13.83
N LYS A 38 18.54 1.16 12.97
CA LYS A 38 18.96 2.50 13.40
C LYS A 38 18.69 3.55 12.32
N ILE A 39 18.34 4.76 12.74
CA ILE A 39 18.21 5.94 11.89
C ILE A 39 19.27 6.95 12.32
N ASN A 40 20.18 7.30 11.42
CA ASN A 40 21.31 8.18 11.73
C ASN A 40 21.13 9.55 11.09
N TYR A 41 21.06 10.57 11.94
CA TYR A 41 20.96 11.97 11.53
C TYR A 41 22.33 12.60 11.23
N ASN A 42 23.39 12.07 11.84
CA ASN A 42 24.76 12.58 11.75
C ASN A 42 25.74 11.45 11.40
N ASN A 43 26.90 11.83 10.86
CA ASN A 43 27.88 10.91 10.27
C ASN A 43 28.80 10.20 11.30
N ASN A 44 28.25 9.80 12.46
CA ASN A 44 28.96 9.09 13.51
C ASN A 44 28.41 7.66 13.63
N ASN A 45 28.97 6.72 12.87
CA ASN A 45 28.68 5.30 13.03
C ASN A 45 29.95 4.48 13.05
N ASN A 46 30.10 3.69 14.11
CA ASN A 46 31.15 2.68 14.24
C ASN A 46 30.63 1.26 13.92
N ASP A 47 29.39 1.14 13.43
CA ASP A 47 28.78 -0.13 13.06
C ASP A 47 29.52 -0.74 11.85
N GLN A 48 29.88 -2.02 11.95
CA GLN A 48 30.40 -2.77 10.82
C GLN A 48 29.28 -3.01 9.81
N ILE A 49 29.46 -2.52 8.58
CA ILE A 49 28.46 -2.57 7.52
C ILE A 49 28.73 -3.77 6.62
N ASP A 50 27.74 -4.65 6.45
CA ASP A 50 27.85 -5.84 5.60
C ASP A 50 27.40 -5.56 4.16
N ASN A 51 26.38 -4.70 3.98
CA ASN A 51 25.86 -4.33 2.65
C ASN A 51 25.53 -2.83 2.58
N GLN A 52 25.55 -2.28 1.38
CA GLN A 52 25.22 -0.87 1.14
C GLN A 52 24.23 -0.71 -0.02
N ILE A 53 23.31 0.24 0.13
CA ILE A 53 22.30 0.62 -0.86
C ILE A 53 22.37 2.15 -1.04
N ASP A 54 22.74 2.59 -2.24
CA ASP A 54 22.72 4.00 -2.63
C ASP A 54 21.29 4.42 -3.01
N ALA A 55 20.69 5.35 -2.27
CA ALA A 55 19.38 5.90 -2.58
C ALA A 55 19.40 6.90 -3.76
N LYS A 56 20.58 7.23 -4.31
CA LYS A 56 20.80 8.09 -5.47
C LYS A 56 20.14 9.46 -5.35
N ASN A 57 20.19 10.05 -4.16
CA ASN A 57 19.55 11.33 -3.85
C ASN A 57 18.04 11.31 -4.13
N ASN A 58 17.38 10.18 -3.88
CA ASN A 58 15.91 10.06 -3.87
C ASN A 58 15.35 10.22 -2.45
N ILE A 59 14.03 10.39 -2.40
CA ILE A 59 13.26 10.49 -1.16
C ILE A 59 12.97 9.07 -0.65
N ILE A 60 12.98 8.90 0.67
CA ILE A 60 12.50 7.69 1.34
C ILE A 60 11.25 8.00 2.16
N THR A 61 10.25 7.12 2.07
CA THR A 61 9.02 7.14 2.86
C THR A 61 8.81 5.76 3.50
N PRO A 62 7.98 5.64 4.55
CA PRO A 62 7.35 4.38 4.89
C PRO A 62 6.62 3.80 3.68
N GLY A 63 6.46 2.47 3.66
CA GLY A 63 5.57 1.83 2.69
C GLY A 63 4.14 2.34 2.87
N PHE A 64 3.43 2.54 1.75
CA PHE A 64 2.02 2.92 1.81
C PHE A 64 1.18 1.78 2.38
N ILE A 65 0.16 2.16 3.15
CA ILE A 65 -0.81 1.26 3.74
C ILE A 65 -2.17 1.62 3.16
N ASP A 66 -2.77 0.70 2.43
CA ASP A 66 -4.18 0.77 2.06
C ASP A 66 -4.99 0.07 3.15
N SER A 67 -5.60 0.86 4.05
CA SER A 67 -6.32 0.35 5.22
C SER A 67 -7.74 -0.12 4.89
N HIS A 68 -8.24 0.12 3.67
CA HIS A 68 -9.62 -0.16 3.34
C HIS A 68 -9.79 -0.56 1.88
N THR A 69 -9.77 -1.86 1.62
CA THR A 69 -10.05 -2.43 0.30
C THR A 69 -11.16 -3.46 0.36
N HIS A 70 -11.85 -3.59 -0.77
CA HIS A 70 -12.68 -4.75 -1.11
C HIS A 70 -12.04 -5.49 -2.28
N MET A 71 -10.74 -5.79 -2.18
CA MET A 71 -9.93 -6.29 -3.31
C MET A 71 -10.38 -7.66 -3.80
N ILE A 72 -10.90 -8.51 -2.92
CA ILE A 72 -11.36 -9.86 -3.27
C ILE A 72 -12.81 -9.81 -3.75
N PHE A 73 -13.02 -9.96 -5.06
CA PHE A 73 -14.33 -10.08 -5.71
C PHE A 73 -14.20 -10.91 -7.00
N SER A 74 -15.26 -11.60 -7.43
CA SER A 74 -15.20 -12.51 -8.58
C SER A 74 -15.69 -11.92 -9.91
N SER A 75 -16.36 -10.77 -9.88
CA SER A 75 -16.85 -10.08 -11.08
C SER A 75 -17.01 -8.59 -10.86
N HIS A 76 -16.72 -7.80 -11.89
CA HIS A 76 -16.92 -6.34 -11.87
C HIS A 76 -18.39 -5.95 -12.11
N ARG A 77 -18.74 -4.71 -11.77
CA ARG A 77 -20.11 -4.17 -11.90
C ARG A 77 -20.28 -3.22 -13.09
N ALA A 78 -19.58 -3.47 -14.19
CA ALA A 78 -19.65 -2.57 -15.37
C ALA A 78 -21.06 -2.54 -15.99
N ASN A 79 -21.82 -3.64 -15.96
CA ASN A 79 -23.19 -3.65 -16.44
C ASN A 79 -24.11 -2.72 -15.61
N ASP A 80 -23.93 -2.69 -14.29
CA ASP A 80 -24.65 -1.75 -13.43
C ASP A 80 -24.29 -0.30 -13.76
N PHE A 81 -23.01 -0.05 -14.05
CA PHE A 81 -22.52 1.26 -14.48
C PHE A 81 -23.18 1.69 -15.81
N SER A 82 -23.20 0.82 -16.82
CA SER A 82 -23.89 1.09 -18.10
C SER A 82 -25.37 1.40 -17.89
N LYS A 83 -26.09 0.62 -17.06
CA LYS A 83 -27.50 0.89 -16.76
C LYS A 83 -27.73 2.24 -16.09
N ARG A 84 -26.83 2.67 -15.19
CA ARG A 84 -26.90 4.01 -14.57
C ARG A 84 -26.76 5.12 -15.60
N ILE A 85 -25.80 4.98 -16.53
CA ILE A 85 -25.61 5.96 -17.61
C ILE A 85 -26.86 6.05 -18.49
N SER A 86 -27.54 4.93 -18.73
CA SER A 86 -28.82 4.89 -19.46
C SER A 86 -30.03 5.39 -18.65
N GLY A 87 -29.83 6.01 -17.49
CA GLY A 87 -30.89 6.62 -16.69
C GLY A 87 -31.65 5.67 -15.75
N LYS A 88 -31.19 4.42 -15.56
CA LYS A 88 -31.83 3.52 -14.58
C LYS A 88 -31.52 3.94 -13.16
N THR A 89 -32.54 3.91 -12.29
CA THR A 89 -32.36 4.20 -10.87
C THR A 89 -31.62 3.06 -10.17
N TYR A 90 -31.09 3.34 -8.98
CA TYR A 90 -30.52 2.30 -8.11
C TYR A 90 -31.51 1.15 -7.87
N LEU A 91 -32.79 1.49 -7.63
CA LEU A 91 -33.83 0.51 -7.36
C LEU A 91 -34.12 -0.35 -8.60
N ASP A 92 -34.14 0.22 -9.80
CA ASP A 92 -34.31 -0.54 -11.05
C ASP A 92 -33.18 -1.54 -11.27
N ILE A 93 -31.94 -1.11 -11.01
CA ILE A 93 -30.76 -1.96 -11.13
C ILE A 93 -30.84 -3.11 -10.12
N ALA A 94 -31.17 -2.81 -8.86
CA ALA A 94 -31.35 -3.82 -7.82
C ALA A 94 -32.49 -4.80 -8.14
N LYS A 95 -33.63 -4.33 -8.66
CA LYS A 95 -34.75 -5.16 -9.13
C LYS A 95 -34.33 -6.08 -10.28
N SER A 96 -33.42 -5.62 -11.15
CA SER A 96 -32.87 -6.41 -12.26
C SER A 96 -31.74 -7.39 -11.84
N GLY A 97 -31.51 -7.59 -10.54
CA GLY A 97 -30.47 -8.49 -10.03
C GLY A 97 -29.05 -7.89 -9.98
N GLY A 98 -28.90 -6.60 -10.31
CA GLY A 98 -27.67 -5.85 -10.11
C GLY A 98 -27.46 -5.46 -8.65
N GLY A 99 -26.66 -4.42 -8.40
CA GLY A 99 -26.39 -3.98 -7.03
C GLY A 99 -25.36 -4.85 -6.33
N ILE A 100 -25.25 -4.69 -5.01
CA ILE A 100 -24.37 -5.53 -4.17
C ILE A 100 -24.76 -7.02 -4.23
N LYS A 101 -26.04 -7.33 -4.49
CA LYS A 101 -26.52 -8.71 -4.66
C LYS A 101 -25.79 -9.44 -5.79
N SER A 102 -25.50 -8.75 -6.90
CA SER A 102 -24.73 -9.33 -8.01
C SER A 102 -23.33 -9.76 -7.57
N SER A 103 -22.61 -8.91 -6.84
CA SER A 103 -21.29 -9.22 -6.29
C SER A 103 -21.34 -10.35 -5.26
N ILE A 104 -22.34 -10.36 -4.37
CA ILE A 104 -22.51 -11.43 -3.38
C ILE A 104 -22.76 -12.78 -4.07
N ASN A 105 -23.65 -12.82 -5.06
CA ASN A 105 -23.96 -14.05 -5.79
C ASN A 105 -22.74 -14.56 -6.56
N SER A 106 -22.05 -13.66 -7.24
CA SER A 106 -20.82 -14.02 -7.97
C SER A 106 -19.76 -14.57 -7.03
N LEU A 107 -19.57 -13.94 -5.86
CA LEU A 107 -18.56 -14.37 -4.89
C LEU A 107 -18.91 -15.75 -4.30
N ARG A 108 -20.17 -15.99 -3.94
CA ARG A 108 -20.65 -17.28 -3.42
C ARG A 108 -20.52 -18.43 -4.42
N ASN A 109 -20.62 -18.12 -5.71
CA ASN A 109 -20.51 -19.12 -6.78
C ASN A 109 -19.06 -19.33 -7.24
N SER A 110 -18.09 -18.64 -6.66
CA SER A 110 -16.68 -18.79 -7.01
C SER A 110 -15.97 -19.73 -6.04
N SER A 111 -15.13 -20.60 -6.57
CA SER A 111 -14.20 -21.40 -5.78
C SER A 111 -13.05 -20.55 -5.23
N LYS A 112 -12.35 -21.08 -4.21
CA LYS A 112 -11.15 -20.43 -3.66
C LYS A 112 -10.07 -20.21 -4.72
N ASP A 113 -9.86 -21.21 -5.59
CA ASP A 113 -8.82 -21.15 -6.63
C ASP A 113 -9.19 -20.12 -7.71
N GLU A 114 -10.46 -19.98 -8.05
CA GLU A 114 -10.91 -18.92 -8.96
C GLU A 114 -10.67 -17.54 -8.37
N LEU A 115 -10.95 -17.34 -7.07
CA LEU A 115 -10.69 -16.06 -6.39
C LEU A 115 -9.19 -15.76 -6.31
N PHE A 116 -8.37 -16.77 -6.00
CA PHE A 116 -6.92 -16.61 -5.89
C PHE A 116 -6.24 -16.32 -7.24
N ASN A 117 -6.72 -16.90 -8.34
CA ASN A 117 -6.11 -16.74 -9.65
C ASN A 117 -6.64 -15.53 -10.45
N LYS A 118 -7.81 -14.98 -10.07
CA LYS A 118 -8.42 -13.82 -10.77
C LYS A 118 -8.28 -12.49 -10.02
N CYS A 119 -7.98 -12.53 -8.71
CA CYS A 119 -7.67 -11.34 -7.90
C CYS A 119 -6.16 -11.24 -7.70
#